data_AF-A0A3D9IWU4-F1
#
_entry.id   AF-A0A3D9IWU4-F1
#
_cell.length_a   1.000
_cell.length_b   1.000
_cell.length_c   1.000
_cell.angle_alpha   90.00
_cell.angle_beta   90.00
_cell.angle_gamma   90.00
#
_symmetry.space_group_name_H-M   'P 1'
#
loop_
_entity.id
_entity.type
_entity.pdbx_description
1 polymer ?
#
loop_
_entity_poly.entity_id
_entity_poly.type
_entity_poly.pdbx_seq_one_letter_code
_entity_poly.pdbx_strand_id
1 'polypeptide(L)'
;MSVANYKLNSLFQQLEIIKESYVDLSSSSLNKESIMPWTEHKKTYEEIGQHISEEKFSRMQSEIIEEVICSILEMIDGYKDLNFKADIIDKETGESIIAGIQLHDKYRDYIETKES
;
A
#
# COMPACT_ATOMS: atom_id res chain seq x y z
N MET A 1 6.56 7.43 23.05
CA MET A 1 6.65 7.37 21.58
C MET A 1 7.16 8.72 21.10
N SER A 2 8.20 8.81 20.28
CA SER A 2 8.71 10.11 19.80
C SER A 2 7.76 10.73 18.78
N VAL A 3 7.82 12.06 18.58
CA VAL A 3 7.00 12.77 17.58
C VAL A 3 7.27 12.26 16.16
N ALA A 4 8.51 11.93 15.84
CA ALA A 4 8.89 11.31 14.56
C ALA A 4 8.22 9.94 14.36
N ASN A 5 8.13 9.13 15.43
CA ASN A 5 7.45 7.83 15.40
C ASN A 5 5.93 7.98 15.14
N TYR A 6 5.28 9.02 15.72
CA TYR A 6 3.87 9.30 15.41
C TYR A 6 3.63 9.64 13.92
N LYS A 7 4.49 10.48 13.32
CA LYS A 7 4.36 10.89 11.92
C LYS A 7 4.57 9.71 10.96
N LEU A 8 5.55 8.84 11.26
CA LEU A 8 5.78 7.61 10.50
C LEU A 8 4.59 6.63 10.61
N ASN A 9 4.06 6.41 11.81
CA ASN A 9 2.87 5.56 11.97
C ASN A 9 1.67 6.14 11.24
N SER A 10 1.51 7.47 11.21
CA SER A 10 0.46 8.12 10.44
C SER A 10 0.63 7.90 8.93
N LEU A 11 1.86 7.98 8.41
CA LEU A 11 2.16 7.63 7.02
C LEU A 11 1.79 6.17 6.71
N PHE A 12 2.26 5.22 7.53
CA PHE A 12 1.99 3.79 7.34
C PHE A 12 0.50 3.46 7.44
N GLN A 13 -0.21 4.10 8.37
CA GLN A 13 -1.67 3.96 8.45
C GLN A 13 -2.37 4.44 7.18
N GLN A 14 -1.93 5.55 6.58
CA GLN A 14 -2.50 6.01 5.31
C GLN A 14 -2.19 5.07 4.16
N LEU A 15 -0.98 4.49 4.11
CA LEU A 15 -0.63 3.47 3.13
C LEU A 15 -1.49 2.21 3.27
N GLU A 16 -1.77 1.77 4.49
CA GLU A 16 -2.71 0.66 4.76
C GLU A 16 -4.14 0.99 4.32
N ILE A 17 -4.63 2.21 4.58
CA ILE A 17 -5.96 2.63 4.11
C ILE A 17 -6.03 2.60 2.57
N ILE A 18 -4.96 3.03 1.90
CA ILE A 18 -4.86 2.93 0.43
C ILE A 18 -4.89 1.47 0.02
N LYS A 19 -4.08 0.60 0.64
CA LYS A 19 -4.06 -0.85 0.39
C LYS A 19 -5.46 -1.45 0.50
N GLU A 20 -6.10 -1.28 1.65
CA GLU A 20 -7.44 -1.78 1.95
C GLU A 20 -8.46 -1.28 0.91
N SER A 21 -8.44 0.01 0.56
CA SER A 21 -9.37 0.58 -0.42
C SER A 21 -9.23 -0.04 -1.82
N TYR A 22 -7.99 -0.31 -2.27
CA TYR A 22 -7.76 -0.94 -3.58
C TYR A 22 -7.98 -2.46 -3.56
N VAL A 23 -7.73 -3.13 -2.42
CA VAL A 23 -8.11 -4.53 -2.21
C VAL A 23 -9.63 -4.68 -2.29
N ASP A 24 -10.38 -3.81 -1.64
CA ASP A 24 -11.85 -3.83 -1.67
C ASP A 24 -12.38 -3.51 -3.07
N LEU A 25 -11.83 -2.49 -3.74
CA LEU A 25 -12.20 -2.14 -5.11
C LEU A 25 -11.97 -3.32 -6.07
N SER A 26 -10.81 -3.95 -6.01
CA SER A 26 -10.44 -5.05 -6.90
C SER A 26 -11.25 -6.32 -6.60
N SER A 27 -11.51 -6.63 -5.32
CA SER A 27 -12.26 -7.82 -4.93
C SER A 27 -13.76 -7.70 -5.21
N SER A 28 -14.36 -6.54 -4.92
CA SER A 28 -15.76 -6.27 -5.28
C SER A 28 -15.98 -6.31 -6.80
N SER A 29 -14.94 -6.09 -7.61
CA SER A 29 -15.02 -6.16 -9.07
C SER A 29 -15.23 -7.58 -9.61
N LEU A 30 -15.08 -8.63 -8.78
CA LEU A 30 -15.44 -9.99 -9.17
C LEU A 30 -16.95 -10.20 -9.31
N ASN A 31 -17.76 -9.35 -8.66
CA ASN A 31 -19.21 -9.40 -8.77
C ASN A 31 -19.68 -8.82 -10.12
N LYS A 32 -20.55 -9.56 -10.81
CA LYS A 32 -21.12 -9.19 -12.12
C LYS A 32 -21.95 -7.90 -12.09
N GLU A 33 -22.53 -7.60 -10.94
CA GLU A 33 -23.33 -6.39 -10.74
C GLU A 33 -22.45 -5.15 -10.48
N SER A 34 -21.15 -5.32 -10.26
CA SER A 34 -20.24 -4.22 -9.96
C SER A 34 -20.09 -3.25 -11.14
N ILE A 35 -20.18 -1.97 -10.80
CA ILE A 35 -19.95 -0.85 -11.72
C ILE A 35 -18.46 -0.51 -11.67
N MET A 36 -17.75 -0.74 -12.77
CA MET A 36 -16.29 -0.62 -12.85
C MET A 36 -15.86 0.43 -13.89
N PRO A 37 -16.01 1.74 -13.62
CA PRO A 37 -15.69 2.78 -14.61
C PRO A 37 -14.18 2.96 -14.85
N TRP A 38 -13.35 2.32 -14.03
CA TRP A 38 -11.89 2.45 -14.02
C TRP A 38 -11.16 1.42 -14.89
N THR A 39 -11.86 0.42 -15.43
CA THR A 39 -11.26 -0.65 -16.24
C THR A 39 -12.09 -0.98 -17.47
N GLU A 40 -11.41 -1.24 -18.58
CA GLU A 40 -12.01 -1.77 -19.81
C GLU A 40 -12.17 -3.30 -19.77
N HIS A 41 -11.60 -3.96 -18.74
CA HIS A 41 -11.52 -5.42 -18.61
C HIS A 41 -12.61 -6.01 -17.70
N LYS A 42 -13.78 -5.36 -17.58
CA LYS A 42 -14.90 -5.80 -16.72
C LYS A 42 -15.20 -7.29 -16.88
N LYS A 43 -15.35 -7.76 -18.13
CA LYS A 43 -15.68 -9.17 -18.41
C LYS A 43 -14.63 -10.14 -17.85
N THR A 44 -13.35 -9.78 -17.86
CA THR A 44 -12.28 -10.60 -17.31
C THR A 44 -12.40 -10.72 -15.79
N TYR A 45 -12.71 -9.64 -15.08
CA TYR A 45 -12.95 -9.70 -13.63
C TYR A 45 -14.17 -10.59 -13.29
N GLU A 46 -15.25 -10.50 -14.07
CA GLU A 46 -16.42 -11.37 -13.93
C GLU A 46 -16.14 -12.85 -14.22
N GLU A 47 -15.25 -13.13 -15.18
CA GLU A 47 -14.78 -14.48 -15.48
C GLU A 47 -13.90 -15.01 -14.34
N ILE A 48 -13.00 -14.20 -13.80
CA ILE A 48 -12.20 -14.55 -12.61
C ILE A 48 -13.12 -14.87 -11.43
N GLY A 49 -14.15 -14.05 -11.17
CA GLY A 49 -15.11 -14.25 -10.09
C GLY A 49 -15.93 -15.54 -10.15
N GLN A 50 -15.93 -16.25 -11.29
CA GLN A 50 -16.52 -17.59 -11.41
C GLN A 50 -15.61 -18.70 -10.87
N HIS A 51 -14.32 -18.42 -10.69
CA HIS A 51 -13.30 -19.40 -10.35
C HIS A 51 -12.62 -19.14 -9.00
N ILE A 52 -12.64 -17.90 -8.51
CA ILE A 52 -12.05 -17.52 -7.23
C ILE A 52 -13.08 -16.73 -6.40
N SER A 53 -13.08 -16.96 -5.08
CA SER A 53 -13.90 -16.17 -4.16
C SER A 53 -13.28 -14.78 -3.94
N GLU A 54 -14.13 -13.80 -3.64
CA GLU A 54 -13.69 -12.45 -3.25
C GLU A 54 -12.66 -12.48 -2.12
N GLU A 55 -12.85 -13.34 -1.11
CA GLU A 55 -11.90 -13.49 -0.01
C GLU A 55 -10.51 -13.95 -0.47
N LYS A 56 -10.43 -14.97 -1.33
CA LYS A 56 -9.15 -15.48 -1.81
C LYS A 56 -8.45 -14.47 -2.70
N PHE A 57 -9.21 -13.78 -3.55
CA PHE A 57 -8.69 -12.73 -4.41
C PHE A 57 -8.22 -11.53 -3.60
N SER A 58 -8.96 -11.13 -2.57
CA SER A 58 -8.60 -10.07 -1.63
C SER A 58 -7.25 -10.32 -0.97
N ARG A 59 -6.99 -11.55 -0.48
CA ARG A 59 -5.68 -11.92 0.08
C ARG A 59 -4.56 -11.78 -0.95
N MET A 60 -4.75 -12.28 -2.17
CA MET A 60 -3.77 -12.14 -3.24
C MET A 60 -3.51 -10.68 -3.61
N GLN A 61 -4.58 -9.86 -3.69
CA GLN A 61 -4.45 -8.43 -3.99
C GLN A 61 -3.75 -7.68 -2.85
N SER A 62 -4.00 -8.06 -1.59
CA SER A 62 -3.33 -7.49 -0.43
C SER A 62 -1.82 -7.73 -0.49
N GLU A 63 -1.39 -8.97 -0.77
CA GLU A 63 0.03 -9.32 -0.93
C GLU A 63 0.69 -8.47 -2.04
N ILE A 64 0.07 -8.41 -3.22
CA ILE A 64 0.62 -7.65 -4.36
C ILE A 64 0.70 -6.15 -4.07
N ILE A 65 -0.36 -5.56 -3.51
CA ILE A 65 -0.38 -4.12 -3.22
C ILE A 65 0.62 -3.77 -2.11
N GLU A 66 0.79 -4.64 -1.11
CA GLU A 66 1.81 -4.47 -0.08
C GLU A 66 3.22 -4.48 -0.66
N GLU A 67 3.54 -5.39 -1.58
CA GLU A 67 4.83 -5.42 -2.27
C GLU A 67 5.06 -4.17 -3.15
N VAL A 68 3.99 -3.63 -3.75
CA VAL A 68 4.05 -2.35 -4.46
C VAL A 68 4.35 -1.20 -3.50
N ILE A 69 3.72 -1.16 -2.34
CA ILE A 69 4.00 -0.15 -1.32
C ILE A 69 5.45 -0.27 -0.83
N CYS A 70 5.90 -1.47 -0.47
CA CYS A 70 7.29 -1.72 -0.07
C CYS A 70 8.27 -1.27 -1.15
N SER A 71 7.98 -1.56 -2.41
CA SER A 71 8.78 -1.12 -3.55
C SER A 71 8.90 0.40 -3.67
N ILE A 72 7.82 1.14 -3.39
CA ILE A 72 7.82 2.61 -3.37
C ILE A 72 8.65 3.13 -2.19
N LEU A 73 8.53 2.51 -1.03
CA LEU A 73 9.34 2.88 0.15
C LEU A 73 10.83 2.62 -0.09
N GLU A 74 11.19 1.50 -0.73
CA GLU A 74 12.56 1.20 -1.17
C GLU A 74 13.10 2.24 -2.15
N MET A 75 12.26 2.77 -3.06
CA MET A 75 12.66 3.89 -3.92
C MET A 75 13.02 5.13 -3.10
N ILE A 76 12.23 5.44 -2.06
CA ILE A 76 12.46 6.60 -1.19
C ILE A 76 13.71 6.39 -0.33
N ASP A 77 13.92 5.17 0.16
CA ASP A 77 15.12 4.77 0.92
C ASP A 77 16.40 4.76 0.07
N GLY A 78 16.28 4.80 -1.26
CA GLY A 78 17.40 4.83 -2.20
C GLY A 78 17.89 3.45 -2.66
N TYR A 79 17.11 2.39 -2.46
CA TYR A 79 17.41 1.03 -2.96
C TYR A 79 17.06 0.81 -4.43
N LYS A 80 16.21 1.67 -5.01
CA LYS A 80 15.83 1.62 -6.43
C LYS A 80 16.28 2.87 -7.17
N ASP A 81 16.41 2.76 -8.49
CA ASP A 81 16.95 3.81 -9.37
C ASP A 81 16.01 5.03 -9.49
N LEU A 82 16.10 5.93 -8.52
CA LEU A 82 15.75 7.33 -8.71
C LEU A 82 17.02 8.11 -9.08
N ASN A 83 16.93 8.97 -10.09
CA ASN A 83 18.03 9.88 -10.47
C ASN A 83 18.18 11.07 -9.51
N PHE A 84 17.41 11.09 -8.42
CA PHE A 84 17.48 12.06 -7.33
C PHE A 84 17.22 11.36 -5.99
N LYS A 85 17.65 11.98 -4.90
CA LYS A 85 17.28 11.54 -3.56
C LYS A 85 15.87 12.05 -3.22
N ALA A 86 14.95 11.14 -2.93
CA ALA A 86 13.64 11.48 -2.37
C ALA A 86 13.73 11.63 -0.85
N ASP A 87 12.87 12.45 -0.28
CA ASP A 87 12.75 12.64 1.16
C ASP A 87 11.29 12.95 1.51
N ILE A 88 10.86 12.60 2.72
CA ILE A 88 9.55 12.97 3.25
C ILE A 88 9.80 14.05 4.31
N ILE A 89 9.35 15.26 3.99
CA ILE A 89 9.57 16.44 4.80
C ILE A 89 8.30 16.78 5.56
N ASP A 90 8.43 17.00 6.86
CA ASP A 90 7.35 17.56 7.66
C ASP A 90 7.05 19.00 7.23
N LYS A 91 5.78 19.27 6.92
CA LYS A 91 5.38 20.58 6.41
C LYS A 91 5.53 21.71 7.44
N GLU A 92 5.41 21.42 8.73
CA GLU A 92 5.46 22.43 9.79
C GLU A 92 6.89 22.74 10.23
N THR A 93 7.73 21.72 10.40
CA THR A 93 9.10 21.89 10.89
C THR A 93 10.13 22.00 9.76
N GLY A 94 9.80 21.53 8.55
CA GLY A 94 10.75 21.44 7.44
C GLY A 94 11.80 20.35 7.61
N GLU A 95 11.66 19.50 8.63
CA GLU A 95 12.60 18.43 8.94
C GLU A 95 12.22 17.15 8.19
N SER A 96 13.23 16.37 7.80
CA SER A 96 13.01 15.01 7.28
C SER A 96 12.46 14.11 8.39
N ILE A 97 11.37 13.41 8.10
CA ILE A 97 10.80 12.42 9.03
C ILE A 97 11.45 11.03 8.86
N ILE A 98 12.34 10.86 7.89
CA ILE A 98 12.99 9.59 7.53
C ILE A 98 14.50 9.60 7.77
N ALA A 99 15.02 10.66 8.41
CA ALA A 99 16.45 10.79 8.66
C ALA A 99 17.00 9.61 9.47
N GLY A 100 17.83 8.78 8.82
CA GLY A 100 18.46 7.60 9.43
C GLY A 100 17.53 6.40 9.60
N ILE A 101 16.40 6.37 8.88
CA ILE A 101 15.41 5.30 8.93
C ILE A 101 15.26 4.69 7.54
N GLN A 102 15.11 3.37 7.49
CA GLN A 102 14.68 2.61 6.32
C GLN A 102 13.16 2.45 6.38
N LEU A 103 12.43 3.19 5.55
CA LEU A 103 10.97 3.17 5.48
C LEU A 103 10.42 1.77 5.21
N HIS A 104 11.01 1.02 4.28
CA HIS A 104 10.50 -0.31 3.92
C HIS A 104 10.55 -1.28 5.12
N ASP A 105 11.67 -1.32 5.85
CA ASP A 105 11.81 -2.12 7.07
C ASP A 105 10.80 -1.68 8.15
N LYS A 106 10.63 -0.37 8.34
CA LYS A 106 9.67 0.14 9.34
C LYS A 106 8.21 -0.08 8.98
N TYR A 107 7.90 -0.14 7.70
CA TYR A 107 6.57 -0.50 7.25
C TYR A 107 6.30 -2.00 7.46
N ARG A 108 7.28 -2.89 7.23
CA ARG A 108 7.18 -4.32 7.58
C ARG A 108 6.95 -4.52 9.08
N ASP A 109 7.76 -3.88 9.93
CA ASP A 109 7.60 -3.90 11.39
C ASP A 109 6.16 -3.49 11.80
N TYR A 110 5.62 -2.46 11.14
CA TYR A 110 4.28 -1.94 11.41
C TYR A 110 3.17 -2.93 11.02
N ILE A 111 3.30 -3.60 9.88
CA ILE A 111 2.35 -4.63 9.42
C ILE A 111 2.38 -5.85 10.34
N GLU A 112 3.57 -6.38 10.66
CA GLU A 112 3.71 -7.54 11.55
C GLU A 112 3.05 -7.30 12.92
N THR A 113 3.16 -6.07 13.43
CA THR A 113 2.52 -5.69 14.70
C THR A 113 0.99 -5.63 14.60
N LYS A 114 0.42 -5.33 13.43
CA LYS A 114 -1.03 -5.27 13.20
C LYS A 114 -1.66 -6.66 13.04
N GLU A 115 -0.88 -7.63 12.56
CA GLU A 115 -1.33 -9.02 12.33
C GLU A 115 -1.17 -9.94 13.56
N SER A 116 -0.47 -9.46 14.61
CA SER A 116 -0.23 -10.14 15.88
C SER A 116 -1.38 -9.98 16.89
#